data_AF-A0A7V2S430-F1
#
_entry.id   AF-A0A7V2S430-F1
#
_cell.length_a   1.000
_cell.length_b   1.000
_cell.length_c   1.000
_cell.angle_alpha   90.00
_cell.angle_beta   90.00
_cell.angle_gamma   90.00
#
_symmetry.space_group_name_H-M   'P 1'
#
loop_
_entity.id
_entity.type
_entity.pdbx_description
1 polymer ?
#
loop_
_entity_poly.entity_id
_entity_poly.type
_entity_poly.pdbx_seq_one_letter_code
_entity_poly.pdbx_strand_id
1 'polypeptide(L)'
;GEHWTLQLKGSGLTPYSRTADGLAVLRSSIREFLCSEAMYYLGIPTTRALSIITTGEQVVRDMFYDGHPKKEAGAVVCRLAQSFIRFGNFQLMADRNGIPLLKQLVDFTIKNDFPHIEQLRTASNEKEIYLQWFNEVCTRTCSMIMHWMRVGFVHGVMNTDNMSITGLTIDYGPYGWLEGFEPDWTPNTTDATHHRYAFAKQPQIAQWNLLQLANAILPLVDEVVPFEKILQNTSTLFDFKWHEMMLKKIGIVNYDQILHKNKEHEDLLQQLIQVLCCREIDMTLFFRQLAEVNLATADFSTQQDTDKAIDILSDSFYKSSPLNKKQFIIFQNWLKLYQIKIKQEPQTHQQKKQQMNQTNPLYVLRNYLAQQAIEKAEKGDYAEINTLLNLLKNPYEAQPGMERYQQKRPEWARHKAGCSMLSCSS
;
A
#
# COMPACT_ATOMS: atom_id res chain seq x y z
N GLY A 1 -8.83 28.97 1.68
CA GLY A 1 -9.21 27.83 0.83
C GLY A 1 -8.04 26.87 0.76
N GLU A 2 -8.30 25.60 0.43
CA GLU A 2 -7.24 24.61 0.21
C GLU A 2 -6.54 24.85 -1.15
N HIS A 3 -5.24 24.59 -1.23
CA HIS A 3 -4.48 24.63 -2.48
C HIS A 3 -4.54 23.26 -3.16
N TRP A 4 -4.58 23.18 -4.49
CA TRP A 4 -4.51 21.90 -5.21
C TRP A 4 -3.66 22.07 -6.46
N THR A 5 -2.64 21.22 -6.59
CA THR A 5 -1.81 21.14 -7.79
C THR A 5 -2.45 20.18 -8.79
N LEU A 6 -2.62 20.64 -10.03
CA LEU A 6 -3.04 19.81 -11.16
C LEU A 6 -1.80 19.41 -11.95
N GLN A 7 -1.52 18.12 -12.05
CA GLN A 7 -0.43 17.58 -12.86
C GLN A 7 -0.99 16.73 -14.00
N LEU A 8 -0.67 17.10 -15.24
CA LEU A 8 -1.07 16.35 -16.44
C LEU A 8 0.03 15.35 -16.80
N LYS A 9 -0.17 14.08 -16.47
CA LYS A 9 0.79 13.02 -16.81
C LYS A 9 0.49 12.51 -18.22
N GLY A 10 1.53 12.43 -19.06
CA GLY A 10 1.41 12.08 -20.47
C GLY A 10 1.21 13.28 -21.40
N SER A 11 1.44 14.50 -20.94
CA SER A 11 1.22 15.74 -21.70
C SER A 11 2.29 16.06 -22.76
N GLY A 12 3.28 15.18 -22.96
CA GLY A 12 4.33 15.34 -23.96
C GLY A 12 5.72 15.62 -23.40
N LEU A 13 6.64 15.97 -24.31
CA LEU A 13 8.04 16.17 -24.00
C LEU A 13 8.30 17.37 -23.07
N THR A 14 9.30 17.21 -22.20
CA THR A 14 9.86 18.26 -21.35
C THR A 14 11.39 18.19 -21.41
N PRO A 15 12.12 19.21 -20.91
CA PRO A 15 13.57 19.12 -20.74
C PRO A 15 14.06 17.93 -19.89
N TYR A 16 13.15 17.30 -19.13
CA TYR A 16 13.44 16.17 -18.25
C TYR A 16 13.07 14.81 -18.86
N SER A 17 12.56 14.75 -20.10
CA SER A 17 12.12 13.51 -20.75
C SER A 17 13.26 12.53 -21.08
N ARG A 18 14.53 12.96 -20.95
CA ARG A 18 15.71 12.17 -21.34
C ARG A 18 15.58 11.69 -22.78
N THR A 19 15.45 10.38 -23.00
CA THR A 19 15.29 9.74 -24.31
C THR A 19 13.86 9.27 -24.59
N ALA A 20 12.92 9.47 -23.67
CA ALA A 20 11.53 9.04 -23.79
C ALA A 20 10.65 10.10 -24.46
N ASP A 21 9.46 9.69 -24.92
CA ASP A 21 8.52 10.55 -25.67
C ASP A 21 7.65 11.48 -24.80
N GLY A 22 7.64 11.28 -23.47
CA GLY A 22 6.81 12.08 -22.55
C GLY A 22 5.31 11.81 -22.63
N LEU A 23 4.90 10.75 -23.33
CA LEU A 23 3.50 10.35 -23.48
C LEU A 23 3.15 9.23 -22.49
N ALA A 24 1.85 9.04 -22.25
CA ALA A 24 1.33 7.90 -21.50
C ALA A 24 0.28 7.18 -22.34
N VAL A 25 0.06 5.90 -22.06
CA VAL A 25 -0.94 5.07 -22.75
C VAL A 25 -2.21 4.90 -21.90
N LEU A 26 -3.31 4.52 -22.55
CA LEU A 26 -4.61 4.38 -21.92
C LEU A 26 -4.60 3.34 -20.80
N ARG A 27 -3.91 2.21 -20.99
CA ARG A 27 -3.72 1.16 -19.99
C ARG A 27 -3.12 1.70 -18.69
N SER A 28 -1.98 2.40 -18.77
CA SER A 28 -1.29 2.93 -17.58
C SER A 28 -2.12 4.02 -16.90
N SER A 29 -2.79 4.86 -17.69
CA SER A 29 -3.69 5.92 -17.22
C SER A 29 -4.91 5.38 -16.46
N ILE A 30 -5.58 4.34 -16.97
CA ILE A 30 -6.71 3.67 -16.30
C ILE A 30 -6.29 3.06 -14.96
N ARG A 31 -5.14 2.39 -14.92
CA ARG A 31 -4.61 1.80 -13.68
C ARG A 31 -4.35 2.87 -12.64
N GLU A 32 -3.65 3.93 -13.00
CA GLU A 32 -3.33 5.03 -12.08
C GLU A 32 -4.59 5.72 -11.56
N PHE A 33 -5.56 5.99 -12.44
CA PHE A 33 -6.84 6.59 -12.05
C PHE A 33 -7.61 5.74 -11.05
N LEU A 34 -7.87 4.46 -11.39
CA LEU A 34 -8.61 3.56 -10.52
C LEU A 34 -7.87 3.32 -9.20
N CYS A 35 -6.55 3.18 -9.22
CA CYS A 35 -5.76 2.92 -8.02
C CYS A 35 -5.70 4.13 -7.10
N SER A 36 -5.52 5.34 -7.64
CA SER A 36 -5.54 6.58 -6.86
C SER A 36 -6.84 6.70 -6.06
N GLU A 37 -7.98 6.44 -6.70
CA GLU A 37 -9.28 6.54 -6.05
C GLU A 37 -9.54 5.36 -5.10
N ALA A 38 -9.13 4.13 -5.46
CA ALA A 38 -9.19 2.98 -4.56
C ALA A 38 -8.45 3.23 -3.25
N MET A 39 -7.23 3.75 -3.34
CA MET A 39 -6.38 4.05 -2.18
C MET A 39 -7.03 5.13 -1.29
N TYR A 40 -7.60 6.18 -1.90
CA TYR A 40 -8.32 7.21 -1.16
C TYR A 40 -9.50 6.64 -0.34
N TYR A 41 -10.37 5.84 -0.96
CA TYR A 41 -11.54 5.28 -0.28
C TYR A 41 -11.21 4.13 0.68
N LEU A 42 -10.04 3.51 0.54
CA LEU A 42 -9.47 2.64 1.58
C LEU A 42 -8.91 3.45 2.77
N GLY A 43 -8.95 4.78 2.74
CA GLY A 43 -8.39 5.64 3.78
C GLY A 43 -6.86 5.65 3.78
N ILE A 44 -6.24 5.44 2.62
CA ILE A 44 -4.78 5.47 2.45
C ILE A 44 -4.38 6.85 1.88
N PRO A 45 -3.44 7.57 2.51
CA PRO A 45 -2.94 8.83 1.97
C PRO A 45 -2.40 8.64 0.55
N THR A 46 -2.91 9.42 -0.42
CA THR A 46 -2.55 9.27 -1.82
C THR A 46 -2.81 10.53 -2.66
N THR A 47 -2.10 10.66 -3.79
CA THR A 47 -2.53 11.52 -4.89
C THR A 47 -3.87 11.08 -5.44
N ARG A 48 -4.70 12.03 -5.87
CA ARG A 48 -6.03 11.81 -6.44
C ARG A 48 -5.98 11.87 -7.96
N ALA A 49 -6.99 11.31 -8.63
CA ALA A 49 -7.09 11.36 -10.08
C ALA A 49 -8.41 12.01 -10.51
N LEU A 50 -8.32 13.11 -11.26
CA LEU A 50 -9.47 13.91 -11.67
C LEU A 50 -10.11 13.40 -12.96
N SER A 51 -9.29 13.07 -13.95
CA SER A 51 -9.77 12.69 -15.28
C SER A 51 -8.76 11.85 -16.05
N ILE A 52 -9.27 11.06 -17.00
CA ILE A 52 -8.48 10.44 -18.08
C ILE A 52 -9.07 10.91 -19.40
N ILE A 53 -8.20 11.32 -20.32
CA ILE A 53 -8.59 11.77 -21.67
C ILE A 53 -7.73 11.02 -22.68
N THR A 54 -8.35 10.38 -23.68
CA THR A 54 -7.62 9.81 -24.81
C THR A 54 -7.11 10.92 -25.72
N THR A 55 -5.89 10.80 -26.23
CA THR A 55 -5.31 11.83 -27.12
C THR A 55 -5.79 11.70 -28.55
N GLY A 56 -6.36 10.55 -28.92
CA GLY A 56 -6.65 10.18 -30.31
C GLY A 56 -5.43 9.66 -31.08
N GLU A 57 -4.23 9.74 -30.48
CA GLU A 57 -2.99 9.27 -31.07
C GLU A 57 -2.62 7.86 -30.61
N GLN A 58 -1.73 7.20 -31.37
CA GLN A 58 -1.17 5.90 -31.02
C GLN A 58 0.27 6.07 -30.57
N VAL A 59 0.60 5.46 -29.43
CA VAL A 59 1.90 5.55 -28.77
C VAL A 59 2.55 4.17 -28.80
N VAL A 60 3.82 4.11 -29.17
CA VAL A 60 4.55 2.83 -29.28
C VAL A 60 5.14 2.47 -27.91
N ARG A 61 4.81 1.28 -27.40
CA ARG A 61 5.33 0.76 -26.15
C ARG A 61 5.81 -0.67 -26.31
N ASP A 62 6.98 -0.93 -25.74
CA ASP A 62 7.42 -2.28 -25.44
C ASP A 62 7.10 -2.53 -23.96
N MET A 63 6.04 -3.30 -23.71
CA MET A 63 5.56 -3.49 -22.35
C MET A 63 6.60 -4.21 -21.49
N PHE A 64 7.34 -5.17 -22.06
CA PHE A 64 8.26 -6.04 -21.32
C PHE A 64 9.74 -5.74 -21.53
N TYR A 65 10.07 -4.77 -22.39
CA TYR A 65 11.44 -4.49 -22.82
C TYR A 65 12.09 -5.72 -23.49
N ASP A 66 11.30 -6.51 -24.21
CA ASP A 66 11.72 -7.76 -24.87
C ASP A 66 12.00 -7.60 -26.37
N GLY A 67 11.85 -6.38 -26.91
CA GLY A 67 12.07 -6.05 -28.32
C GLY A 67 10.81 -6.18 -29.18
N HIS A 68 9.62 -6.39 -28.60
CA HIS A 68 8.36 -6.53 -29.34
C HIS A 68 7.35 -5.39 -29.07
N PRO A 69 7.64 -4.16 -29.54
CA PRO A 69 6.78 -3.02 -29.28
C PRO A 69 5.43 -3.10 -30.01
N LYS A 70 4.39 -2.56 -29.37
CA LYS A 70 3.03 -2.44 -29.90
C LYS A 70 2.55 -1.00 -29.84
N LYS A 71 1.61 -0.66 -30.73
CA LYS A 71 0.87 0.60 -30.65
C LYS A 71 -0.24 0.46 -29.62
N GLU A 72 -0.28 1.36 -28.65
CA GLU A 72 -1.33 1.51 -27.65
C GLU A 72 -1.97 2.89 -27.80
N ALA A 73 -3.24 3.04 -27.43
CA ALA A 73 -3.91 4.35 -27.46
C ALA A 73 -3.24 5.31 -26.45
N GLY A 74 -2.89 6.52 -26.89
CA GLY A 74 -2.36 7.57 -26.01
C GLY A 74 -3.43 8.14 -25.08
N ALA A 75 -3.03 8.51 -23.87
CA ALA A 75 -3.90 9.13 -22.89
C ALA A 75 -3.16 10.11 -21.98
N VAL A 76 -3.92 11.05 -21.41
CA VAL A 76 -3.48 11.99 -20.38
C VAL A 76 -4.31 11.75 -19.13
N VAL A 77 -3.64 11.56 -17.98
CA VAL A 77 -4.30 11.51 -16.67
C VAL A 77 -4.01 12.80 -15.90
N CYS A 78 -5.08 13.45 -15.43
CA CYS A 78 -4.97 14.62 -14.56
C CYS A 78 -4.91 14.17 -13.10
N ARG A 79 -3.75 14.36 -12.48
CA ARG A 79 -3.47 14.03 -11.09
C ARG A 79 -3.63 15.26 -10.21
N LEU A 80 -4.05 15.03 -8.96
CA LEU A 80 -4.31 16.04 -7.96
C LEU A 80 -3.56 15.72 -6.67
N ALA A 81 -2.86 16.70 -6.11
CA ALA A 81 -2.30 16.65 -4.76
C ALA A 81 -2.07 18.07 -4.23
N GLN A 82 -1.97 18.24 -2.91
CA GLN A 82 -1.48 19.49 -2.32
C GLN A 82 -0.08 19.84 -2.85
N SER A 83 0.79 18.82 -2.91
CA SER A 83 2.18 18.92 -3.32
C SER A 83 2.65 17.64 -4.02
N PHE A 84 3.50 17.82 -5.03
CA PHE A 84 4.20 16.75 -5.75
C PHE A 84 5.70 16.73 -5.42
N ILE A 85 6.12 17.41 -4.34
CA ILE A 85 7.50 17.41 -3.85
C ILE A 85 7.83 16.02 -3.27
N ARG A 86 9.05 15.56 -3.55
CA ARG A 86 9.51 14.20 -3.31
C ARG A 86 10.86 14.20 -2.63
N PHE A 87 11.27 13.09 -2.04
CA PHE A 87 12.60 13.00 -1.40
C PHE A 87 13.71 13.26 -2.43
N GLY A 88 13.53 12.76 -3.66
CA GLY A 88 14.44 13.01 -4.79
C GLY A 88 14.66 14.48 -5.12
N ASN A 89 13.70 15.38 -4.85
CA ASN A 89 13.91 16.82 -5.07
C ASN A 89 14.99 17.38 -4.14
N PHE A 90 14.97 16.98 -2.87
CA PHE A 90 15.99 17.41 -1.89
C PHE A 90 17.35 16.82 -2.21
N GLN A 91 17.40 15.53 -2.58
CA GLN A 91 18.64 14.88 -2.99
C GLN A 91 19.26 15.57 -4.21
N LEU A 92 18.45 15.92 -5.21
CA LEU A 92 18.92 16.62 -6.41
C LEU A 92 19.56 17.97 -6.08
N MET A 93 18.97 18.74 -5.16
CA MET A 93 19.52 20.04 -4.75
C MET A 93 20.79 19.90 -3.90
N ALA A 94 20.84 18.90 -3.02
CA ALA A 94 22.01 18.60 -2.20
C ALA A 94 23.21 18.16 -3.05
N ASP A 95 23.00 17.24 -4.00
CA ASP A 95 24.04 16.67 -4.85
C ASP A 95 24.67 17.70 -5.81
N ARG A 96 23.88 18.68 -6.28
CA ARG A 96 24.35 19.73 -7.18
C ARG A 96 24.96 20.94 -6.46
N ASN A 97 25.45 20.76 -5.22
CA ASN A 97 26.07 21.79 -4.36
C ASN A 97 25.20 23.04 -4.12
N GLY A 98 23.88 22.88 -4.19
CA GLY A 98 22.93 23.99 -4.07
C GLY A 98 22.41 24.17 -2.65
N ILE A 99 23.25 24.28 -1.61
CA ILE A 99 22.78 24.45 -0.22
C ILE A 99 21.79 25.62 -0.07
N PRO A 100 22.00 26.80 -0.70
CA PRO A 100 21.01 27.87 -0.66
C PRO A 100 19.66 27.47 -1.29
N LEU A 101 19.68 26.72 -2.40
CA LEU A 101 18.46 26.28 -3.08
C LEU A 101 17.77 25.13 -2.33
N LEU A 102 18.54 24.24 -1.72
CA LEU A 102 18.03 23.21 -0.81
C LEU A 102 17.30 23.85 0.37
N LYS A 103 17.92 24.86 1.00
CA LYS A 103 17.29 25.62 2.08
C LYS A 103 15.97 26.26 1.61
N GLN A 104 15.98 26.92 0.46
CA GLN A 104 14.78 27.52 -0.12
C GLN A 104 13.67 26.47 -0.36
N LEU A 105 14.02 25.29 -0.85
CA LEU A 105 13.07 24.20 -1.06
C LEU A 105 12.50 23.67 0.27
N VAL A 106 13.32 23.51 1.30
CA VAL A 106 12.87 23.09 2.64
C VAL A 106 11.95 24.15 3.25
N ASP A 107 12.35 25.43 3.24
CA ASP A 107 11.53 26.52 3.75
C ASP A 107 10.20 26.64 2.98
N PHE A 108 10.22 26.51 1.65
CA PHE A 108 9.02 26.49 0.83
C PHE A 108 8.11 25.32 1.20
N THR A 109 8.68 24.12 1.38
CA THR A 109 7.91 22.92 1.73
C THR A 109 7.26 23.09 3.10
N ILE A 110 8.01 23.52 4.11
CA ILE A 110 7.49 23.72 5.47
C ILE A 110 6.36 24.75 5.48
N LYS A 111 6.58 25.90 4.84
CA LYS A 111 5.59 26.97 4.78
C LYS A 111 4.26 26.55 4.13
N ASN A 112 4.32 25.79 3.03
CA ASN A 112 3.12 25.48 2.24
C ASN A 112 2.46 24.16 2.66
N ASP A 113 3.24 23.13 3.00
CA ASP A 113 2.75 21.77 3.25
C ASP A 113 2.70 21.40 4.75
N PHE A 114 3.39 22.16 5.61
CA PHE A 114 3.47 21.95 7.06
C PHE A 114 3.27 23.26 7.86
N PRO A 115 2.16 23.99 7.64
CA PRO A 115 1.97 25.32 8.23
C PRO A 115 1.97 25.33 9.76
N HIS A 116 1.59 24.22 10.40
CA HIS A 116 1.65 24.08 11.86
C HIS A 116 3.08 23.97 12.40
N ILE A 117 4.05 23.51 11.60
CA ILE A 117 5.48 23.58 11.95
C ILE A 117 6.02 24.98 11.66
N GLU A 118 5.62 25.61 10.55
CA GLU A 118 6.05 26.98 10.23
C GLU A 118 5.67 27.97 11.34
N GLN A 119 4.52 27.77 11.99
CA GLN A 119 4.08 28.57 13.15
C GLN A 119 5.04 28.50 14.36
N LEU A 120 5.87 27.46 14.46
CA LEU A 120 6.82 27.29 15.57
C LEU A 120 8.11 28.09 15.36
N ARG A 121 8.34 28.65 14.16
CA ARG A 121 9.57 29.35 13.79
C ARG A 121 9.83 30.61 14.64
N THR A 122 8.81 31.18 15.29
CA THR A 122 8.98 32.31 16.22
C THR A 122 9.53 31.92 17.58
N ALA A 123 9.46 30.63 17.95
CA ALA A 123 9.82 30.11 19.27
C ALA A 123 10.97 29.09 19.25
N SER A 124 11.36 28.60 18.06
CA SER A 124 12.45 27.63 17.86
C SER A 124 13.51 28.18 16.91
N ASN A 125 14.74 27.69 17.04
CA ASN A 125 15.76 27.99 16.04
C ASN A 125 15.53 27.20 14.75
N GLU A 126 16.19 27.61 13.67
CA GLU A 126 15.98 27.05 12.35
C GLU A 126 16.30 25.54 12.25
N LYS A 127 17.35 25.08 12.92
CA LYS A 127 17.73 23.65 12.93
C LYS A 127 16.65 22.79 13.56
N GLU A 128 16.07 23.25 14.68
CA GLU A 128 14.97 22.58 15.35
C GLU A 128 13.73 22.47 14.45
N ILE A 129 13.41 23.51 13.68
CA ILE A 129 12.30 23.51 12.73
C ILE A 129 12.50 22.42 11.66
N TYR A 130 13.70 22.30 11.08
CA TYR A 130 14.00 21.26 10.11
C TYR A 130 13.93 19.84 10.71
N LEU A 131 14.39 19.66 11.95
CA LEU A 131 14.33 18.38 12.65
C LEU A 131 12.89 17.98 12.99
N GLN A 132 12.06 18.92 13.42
CA GLN A 132 10.63 18.68 13.67
C GLN A 132 9.88 18.31 12.38
N TRP A 133 10.16 19.03 11.29
CA TRP A 133 9.64 18.69 9.98
C TRP A 133 10.07 17.30 9.52
N PHE A 134 11.36 16.97 9.61
CA PHE A 134 11.85 15.65 9.25
C PHE A 134 11.20 14.54 10.09
N ASN A 135 11.03 14.75 11.39
CA ASN A 135 10.34 13.80 12.28
C ASN A 135 8.87 13.56 11.85
N GLU A 136 8.17 14.61 11.39
CA GLU A 136 6.82 14.45 10.85
C GLU A 136 6.81 13.71 9.51
N VAL A 137 7.76 14.00 8.61
CA VAL A 137 7.93 13.25 7.36
C VAL A 137 8.13 11.75 7.64
N CYS A 138 8.96 11.39 8.62
CA CYS A 138 9.13 10.02 9.09
C CYS A 138 7.81 9.40 9.56
N THR A 139 7.06 10.13 10.39
CA THR A 139 5.77 9.66 10.95
C THR A 139 4.73 9.44 9.85
N ARG A 140 4.59 10.40 8.92
CA ARG A 140 3.66 10.30 7.77
C ARG A 140 4.04 9.16 6.83
N THR A 141 5.33 8.98 6.57
CA THR A 141 5.85 7.86 5.77
C THR A 141 5.54 6.52 6.42
N CYS A 142 5.78 6.39 7.73
CA CYS A 142 5.42 5.19 8.49
C CYS A 142 3.93 4.87 8.36
N SER A 143 3.06 5.87 8.60
CA SER A 143 1.61 5.72 8.46
C SER A 143 1.21 5.23 7.05
N MET A 144 1.71 5.87 6.00
CA MET A 144 1.45 5.49 4.60
C MET A 144 1.83 4.03 4.34
N ILE A 145 3.03 3.60 4.74
CA ILE A 145 3.47 2.21 4.54
C ILE A 145 2.61 1.23 5.33
N MET A 146 2.23 1.54 6.57
CA MET A 146 1.36 0.66 7.37
C MET A 146 -0.02 0.51 6.75
N HIS A 147 -0.54 1.55 6.12
CA HIS A 147 -1.75 1.46 5.31
C HIS A 147 -1.58 0.53 4.11
N TRP A 148 -0.43 0.55 3.41
CA TRP A 148 -0.13 -0.39 2.33
C TRP A 148 -0.11 -1.83 2.84
N MET A 149 0.64 -2.07 3.92
CA MET A 149 0.78 -3.39 4.53
C MET A 149 -0.58 -3.94 4.98
N ARG A 150 -1.45 -3.10 5.57
CA ARG A 150 -2.78 -3.49 6.06
C ARG A 150 -3.65 -4.15 5.00
N VAL A 151 -3.56 -3.66 3.77
CA VAL A 151 -4.43 -4.05 2.66
C VAL A 151 -3.72 -4.91 1.62
N GLY A 152 -2.45 -5.27 1.85
CA GLY A 152 -1.66 -6.07 0.91
C GLY A 152 -1.18 -5.29 -0.32
N PHE A 153 -1.13 -3.96 -0.29
CA PHE A 153 -0.65 -3.18 -1.43
C PHE A 153 0.88 -3.28 -1.54
N VAL A 154 1.36 -3.53 -2.76
CA VAL A 154 2.79 -3.51 -3.13
C VAL A 154 3.00 -2.44 -4.19
N HIS A 155 3.79 -1.43 -3.86
CA HIS A 155 4.05 -0.31 -4.78
C HIS A 155 4.92 -0.73 -5.98
N GLY A 156 5.88 -1.62 -5.76
CA GLY A 156 6.76 -2.16 -6.81
C GLY A 156 7.91 -1.25 -7.27
N VAL A 157 7.92 0.04 -6.94
CA VAL A 157 8.99 1.00 -7.33
C VAL A 157 9.17 2.09 -6.27
N MET A 158 9.71 1.74 -5.10
CA MET A 158 9.93 2.67 -4.00
C MET A 158 11.28 3.39 -4.11
N ASN A 159 11.60 3.93 -5.29
CA ASN A 159 12.75 4.82 -5.42
C ASN A 159 12.49 6.12 -4.63
N THR A 160 13.52 6.86 -4.25
CA THR A 160 13.36 8.09 -3.46
C THR A 160 12.62 9.20 -4.21
N ASP A 161 12.69 9.21 -5.54
CA ASP A 161 11.86 10.05 -6.41
C ASP A 161 10.40 9.59 -6.51
N ASN A 162 10.01 8.48 -5.89
CA ASN A 162 8.61 8.05 -5.70
C ASN A 162 8.15 8.15 -4.23
N MET A 163 8.93 8.80 -3.36
CA MET A 163 8.54 9.05 -1.98
C MET A 163 8.05 10.49 -1.85
N SER A 164 6.75 10.68 -1.64
CA SER A 164 6.16 11.99 -1.39
C SER A 164 6.66 12.58 -0.06
N ILE A 165 6.99 13.87 -0.07
CA ILE A 165 7.40 14.56 1.16
C ILE A 165 6.26 14.68 2.19
N THR A 166 5.01 14.65 1.72
CA THR A 166 3.81 14.76 2.57
C THR A 166 3.24 13.39 2.97
N GLY A 167 3.92 12.28 2.63
CA GLY A 167 3.49 10.92 2.97
C GLY A 167 2.30 10.43 2.14
N LEU A 168 2.18 10.86 0.88
CA LEU A 168 1.18 10.38 -0.06
C LEU A 168 1.72 9.22 -0.90
N THR A 169 0.89 8.20 -1.12
CA THR A 169 1.10 7.20 -2.18
C THR A 169 1.05 7.91 -3.53
N ILE A 170 2.09 7.74 -4.35
CA ILE A 170 2.33 8.53 -5.56
C ILE A 170 2.98 7.66 -6.64
N ASP A 171 2.72 7.94 -7.92
CA ASP A 171 3.32 7.26 -9.07
C ASP A 171 2.99 5.76 -9.17
N TYR A 172 1.73 5.51 -9.52
CA TYR A 172 1.20 4.17 -9.77
C TYR A 172 1.71 3.59 -11.10
N GLY A 173 2.85 2.89 -11.02
CA GLY A 173 3.42 2.10 -12.12
C GLY A 173 3.08 0.61 -11.98
N PRO A 174 4.07 -0.26 -11.77
CA PRO A 174 3.85 -1.69 -11.58
C PRO A 174 3.46 -2.01 -10.13
N TYR A 175 2.35 -1.45 -9.65
CA TYR A 175 1.80 -1.78 -8.33
C TYR A 175 0.98 -3.07 -8.38
N GLY A 176 0.67 -3.65 -7.23
CA GLY A 176 -0.25 -4.76 -7.16
C GLY A 176 -0.77 -5.02 -5.75
N TRP A 177 -1.74 -5.92 -5.66
CA TRP A 177 -2.34 -6.34 -4.40
C TRP A 177 -1.93 -7.77 -4.13
N LEU A 178 -1.58 -8.04 -2.87
CA LEU A 178 -1.27 -9.37 -2.39
C LEU A 178 -2.55 -10.20 -2.44
N GLU A 179 -2.61 -11.09 -3.42
CA GLU A 179 -3.66 -12.07 -3.57
C GLU A 179 -3.33 -13.23 -2.64
N GLY A 180 -2.61 -14.25 -3.13
CA GLY A 180 -1.95 -15.23 -2.25
C GLY A 180 -0.97 -14.54 -1.30
N PHE A 181 -1.03 -14.86 -0.01
CA PHE A 181 -0.13 -14.28 0.98
C PHE A 181 1.29 -14.80 0.79
N GLU A 182 2.12 -13.98 0.15
CA GLU A 182 3.50 -14.28 -0.22
C GLU A 182 4.41 -13.11 0.22
N PRO A 183 5.15 -13.21 1.34
CA PRO A 183 5.96 -12.13 1.87
C PRO A 183 6.96 -11.52 0.87
N ASP A 184 7.53 -12.37 0.01
CA ASP A 184 8.54 -11.98 -0.99
C ASP A 184 7.94 -11.61 -2.36
N TRP A 185 6.62 -11.53 -2.48
CA TRP A 185 5.97 -11.21 -3.75
C TRP A 185 6.19 -9.75 -4.17
N THR A 186 6.51 -9.57 -5.46
CA THR A 186 6.56 -8.26 -6.13
C THR A 186 5.83 -8.35 -7.47
N PRO A 187 4.97 -7.37 -7.81
CA PRO A 187 4.31 -7.27 -9.12
C PRO A 187 5.24 -6.76 -10.23
N ASN A 188 6.37 -6.15 -9.87
CA ASN A 188 7.26 -5.49 -10.82
C ASN A 188 8.22 -6.49 -11.48
N THR A 189 8.07 -6.67 -12.80
CA THR A 189 8.91 -7.59 -13.57
C THR A 189 10.39 -7.19 -13.59
N THR A 190 10.72 -5.90 -13.48
CA THR A 190 12.12 -5.45 -13.42
C THR A 190 12.75 -5.66 -12.04
N ASP A 191 11.94 -5.97 -11.03
CA ASP A 191 12.37 -6.31 -9.67
C ASP A 191 12.32 -7.83 -9.41
N ALA A 192 12.02 -8.64 -10.43
CA ALA A 192 11.85 -10.08 -10.29
C ALA A 192 13.12 -10.84 -9.88
N THR A 193 14.31 -10.24 -10.01
CA THR A 193 15.58 -10.88 -9.61
C THR A 193 15.92 -10.63 -8.15
N HIS A 194 15.74 -9.40 -7.66
CA HIS A 194 16.20 -8.99 -6.33
C HIS A 194 15.07 -8.86 -5.31
N HIS A 195 13.83 -8.76 -5.78
CA HIS A 195 12.64 -8.58 -4.96
C HIS A 195 12.85 -7.42 -3.95
N ARG A 196 13.50 -6.34 -4.38
CA ARG A 196 13.87 -5.19 -3.54
C ARG A 196 12.62 -4.54 -2.96
N TYR A 197 11.56 -4.43 -3.75
CA TYR A 197 10.31 -3.78 -3.41
C TYR A 197 9.18 -4.78 -3.12
N ALA A 198 9.53 -6.02 -2.77
CA ALA A 198 8.57 -7.04 -2.35
C ALA A 198 7.77 -6.61 -1.11
N PHE A 199 6.58 -7.20 -0.96
CA PHE A 199 5.60 -6.86 0.08
C PHE A 199 6.22 -6.67 1.47
N ALA A 200 6.91 -7.69 2.00
CA ALA A 200 7.47 -7.66 3.36
C ALA A 200 8.66 -6.70 3.51
N LYS A 201 9.29 -6.26 2.41
CA LYS A 201 10.46 -5.37 2.45
C LYS A 201 10.10 -3.89 2.40
N GLN A 202 8.86 -3.53 2.05
CA GLN A 202 8.44 -2.13 1.93
C GLN A 202 8.74 -1.27 3.19
N PRO A 203 8.52 -1.74 4.43
CA PRO A 203 8.91 -0.98 5.63
C PRO A 203 10.41 -0.69 5.71
N GLN A 204 11.26 -1.69 5.44
CA GLN A 204 12.71 -1.52 5.46
C GLN A 204 13.19 -0.57 4.36
N ILE A 205 12.62 -0.66 3.16
CA ILE A 205 12.93 0.25 2.06
C ILE A 205 12.51 1.70 2.39
N ALA A 206 11.37 1.89 3.05
CA ALA A 206 10.95 3.22 3.49
C ALA A 206 11.92 3.82 4.52
N GLN A 207 12.41 3.03 5.47
CA GLN A 207 13.45 3.46 6.41
C GLN A 207 14.74 3.85 5.68
N TRP A 208 15.16 3.06 4.69
CA TRP A 208 16.32 3.39 3.86
C TRP A 208 16.10 4.70 3.10
N ASN A 209 14.93 4.92 2.50
CA ASN A 209 14.60 6.17 1.81
C ASN A 209 14.59 7.39 2.76
N LEU A 210 14.11 7.23 4.00
CA LEU A 210 14.15 8.29 5.03
C LEU A 210 15.59 8.63 5.45
N LEU A 211 16.48 7.62 5.54
CA LEU A 211 17.91 7.86 5.74
C LEU A 211 18.51 8.65 4.57
N GLN A 212 18.13 8.34 3.33
CA GLN A 212 18.60 9.12 2.17
C GLN A 212 18.10 10.57 2.19
N LEU A 213 16.87 10.81 2.65
CA LEU A 213 16.36 12.17 2.87
C LEU A 213 17.14 12.88 3.97
N ALA A 214 17.40 12.23 5.10
CA ALA A 214 18.21 12.78 6.20
C ALA A 214 19.59 13.22 5.72
N ASN A 215 20.27 12.36 4.94
CA ASN A 215 21.56 12.68 4.34
C ASN A 215 21.49 13.91 3.41
N ALA A 216 20.41 14.07 2.65
CA ALA A 216 20.23 15.21 1.76
C ALA A 216 20.07 16.53 2.51
N ILE A 217 19.40 16.53 3.68
CA ILE A 217 19.13 17.74 4.46
C ILE A 217 20.14 17.98 5.60
N LEU A 218 21.05 17.02 5.86
CA LEU A 218 22.10 17.12 6.88
C LEU A 218 22.88 18.45 6.81
N PRO A 219 23.30 18.98 5.64
CA PRO A 219 24.03 20.24 5.59
C PRO A 219 23.28 21.47 6.11
N LEU A 220 21.94 21.41 6.24
CA LEU A 220 21.14 22.51 6.80
C LEU A 220 21.11 22.53 8.33
N VAL A 221 21.37 21.38 8.95
CA VAL A 221 21.37 21.21 10.41
C VAL A 221 22.81 21.10 10.94
N ASP A 222 23.70 20.51 10.15
CA ASP A 222 25.12 20.31 10.45
C ASP A 222 25.37 19.48 11.75
N GLU A 223 24.43 18.61 12.10
CA GLU A 223 24.51 17.74 13.28
C GLU A 223 23.89 16.37 12.95
N VAL A 224 24.66 15.29 13.14
CA VAL A 224 24.24 13.92 12.78
C VAL A 224 23.36 13.29 13.86
N VAL A 225 23.70 13.49 15.14
CA VAL A 225 23.07 12.83 16.30
C VAL A 225 21.54 13.02 16.35
N PRO A 226 20.98 14.22 16.08
CA PRO A 226 19.54 14.39 16.07
C PRO A 226 18.82 13.57 14.99
N PHE A 227 19.41 13.42 13.80
CA PHE A 227 18.85 12.58 12.73
C PHE A 227 18.87 11.10 13.10
N GLU A 228 19.98 10.61 13.66
CA GLU A 228 20.10 9.23 14.13
C GLU A 228 19.01 8.89 15.14
N LYS A 229 18.78 9.79 16.11
CA LYS A 229 17.72 9.62 17.12
C LYS A 229 16.33 9.56 16.48
N ILE A 230 16.02 10.44 15.53
CA ILE A 230 14.73 10.43 14.82
C ILE A 230 14.56 9.13 14.03
N LEU A 231 15.60 8.67 13.32
CA LEU A 231 15.56 7.42 12.54
C LEU A 231 15.41 6.18 13.44
N GLN A 232 16.09 6.12 14.59
CA GLN A 232 15.92 5.06 15.58
C GLN A 232 14.49 5.02 16.16
N ASN A 233 13.94 6.19 16.50
CA ASN A 233 12.55 6.31 16.95
C ASN A 233 11.58 5.87 15.84
N THR A 234 11.88 6.20 14.59
CA THR A 234 11.09 5.81 13.43
C THR A 234 11.09 4.29 13.24
N SER A 235 12.23 3.62 13.42
CA SER A 235 12.30 2.16 13.39
C SER A 235 11.39 1.54 14.46
N THR A 236 11.45 2.06 15.70
CA THR A 236 10.57 1.62 16.79
C THR A 236 9.10 1.87 16.47
N LEU A 237 8.78 3.00 15.83
CA LEU A 237 7.43 3.33 15.40
C LEU A 237 6.90 2.36 14.33
N PHE A 238 7.73 1.96 13.35
CA PHE A 238 7.37 0.95 12.36
C PHE A 238 6.98 -0.38 13.01
N ASP A 239 7.79 -0.85 13.97
CA ASP A 239 7.50 -2.08 14.70
C ASP A 239 6.19 -1.97 15.47
N PHE A 240 6.00 -0.88 16.22
CA PHE A 240 4.78 -0.65 16.99
C PHE A 240 3.54 -0.62 16.09
N LYS A 241 3.59 0.16 14.99
CA LYS A 241 2.46 0.31 14.07
C LYS A 241 2.15 -0.96 13.30
N TRP A 242 3.15 -1.80 13.00
CA TRP A 242 2.92 -3.12 12.43
C TRP A 242 2.10 -4.00 13.37
N HIS A 243 2.48 -4.07 14.64
CA HIS A 243 1.76 -4.86 15.65
C HIS A 243 0.35 -4.33 15.85
N GLU A 244 0.20 -3.01 16.04
CA GLU A 244 -1.11 -2.35 16.18
C GLU A 244 -2.03 -2.70 14.99
N MET A 245 -1.51 -2.56 13.76
CA MET A 245 -2.26 -2.85 12.54
C MET A 245 -2.67 -4.32 12.47
N MET A 246 -1.76 -5.27 12.72
CA MET A 246 -2.07 -6.71 12.64
C MET A 246 -3.05 -7.16 13.72
N LEU A 247 -2.94 -6.64 14.95
CA LEU A 247 -3.89 -6.91 16.03
C LEU A 247 -5.29 -6.38 15.70
N LYS A 248 -5.40 -5.17 15.12
CA LYS A 248 -6.66 -4.63 14.62
C LYS A 248 -7.28 -5.51 13.54
N LYS A 249 -6.48 -6.05 12.62
CA LYS A 249 -6.96 -6.96 11.55
C LYS A 249 -7.57 -8.24 12.11
N ILE A 250 -7.20 -8.68 13.30
CA ILE A 250 -7.77 -9.85 13.97
C ILE A 250 -8.74 -9.50 15.12
N GLY A 251 -9.10 -8.22 15.27
CA GLY A 251 -10.15 -7.79 16.21
C GLY A 251 -9.70 -7.71 17.68
N ILE A 252 -8.42 -7.45 17.94
CA ILE A 252 -7.90 -7.12 19.28
C ILE A 252 -7.87 -5.60 19.41
N VAL A 253 -8.50 -5.03 20.45
CA VAL A 253 -8.63 -3.57 20.67
C VAL A 253 -7.78 -3.05 21.81
N ASN A 254 -7.47 -3.88 22.80
CA ASN A 254 -6.65 -3.48 23.95
C ASN A 254 -5.15 -3.49 23.62
N TYR A 255 -4.75 -2.83 22.54
CA TYR A 255 -3.34 -2.65 22.18
C TYR A 255 -2.70 -1.45 22.90
N ASP A 256 -3.50 -0.46 23.34
CA ASP A 256 -3.01 0.76 24.01
C ASP A 256 -2.42 0.51 25.42
N GLN A 257 -2.76 -0.62 26.05
CA GLN A 257 -2.12 -1.04 27.31
C GLN A 257 -0.74 -1.69 27.09
N ILE A 258 -0.28 -1.81 25.84
CA ILE A 258 0.88 -2.61 25.44
C ILE A 258 1.80 -1.75 24.56
N LEU A 259 2.43 -0.75 25.19
CA LEU A 259 3.54 0.01 24.60
C LEU A 259 4.86 -0.79 24.57
N HIS A 260 4.86 -2.00 25.13
CA HIS A 260 6.02 -2.89 25.18
C HIS A 260 5.69 -4.22 24.52
N LYS A 261 6.66 -4.80 23.80
CA LYS A 261 6.61 -6.15 23.22
C LYS A 261 6.00 -7.15 24.21
N ASN A 262 4.70 -7.42 24.08
CA ASN A 262 4.07 -8.51 24.79
C ASN A 262 4.39 -9.78 24.00
N LYS A 263 5.24 -10.63 24.61
CA LYS A 263 5.64 -11.94 24.08
C LYS A 263 4.44 -12.72 23.51
N GLU A 264 3.30 -12.68 24.18
CA GLU A 264 2.13 -13.45 23.77
C GLU A 264 1.48 -12.89 22.49
N HIS A 265 1.52 -11.58 22.27
CA HIS A 265 1.06 -10.95 21.03
C HIS A 265 2.04 -11.21 19.88
N GLU A 266 3.34 -11.17 20.16
CA GLU A 266 4.37 -11.55 19.19
C GLU A 266 4.18 -13.00 18.73
N ASP A 267 4.01 -13.94 19.67
CA ASP A 267 3.78 -15.36 19.37
C ASP A 267 2.48 -15.57 18.57
N LEU A 268 1.40 -14.86 18.92
CA LEU A 268 0.13 -14.89 18.18
C LEU A 268 0.29 -14.43 16.73
N LEU A 269 0.96 -13.29 16.51
CA LEU A 269 1.17 -12.75 15.18
C LEU A 269 2.15 -13.60 14.37
N GLN A 270 3.20 -14.12 14.99
CA GLN A 270 4.14 -15.03 14.32
C GLN A 270 3.43 -16.30 13.83
N GLN A 271 2.58 -16.91 14.67
CA GLN A 271 1.77 -18.07 14.28
C GLN A 271 0.73 -17.72 13.20
N LEU A 272 0.15 -16.51 13.23
CA LEU A 272 -0.73 -16.04 12.15
C LEU A 272 0.00 -15.99 10.80
N ILE A 273 1.24 -15.47 10.77
CA ILE A 273 2.04 -15.49 9.54
C ILE A 273 2.30 -16.93 9.07
N GLN A 274 2.54 -17.88 9.99
CA GLN A 274 2.67 -19.29 9.62
C GLN A 274 1.38 -19.86 9.02
N VAL A 275 0.20 -19.50 9.56
CA VAL A 275 -1.11 -19.87 8.99
C VAL A 275 -1.23 -19.34 7.56
N LEU A 276 -0.96 -18.05 7.36
CA LEU A 276 -1.07 -17.40 6.05
C LEU A 276 -0.10 -17.98 5.01
N CYS A 277 1.09 -18.42 5.43
CA CYS A 277 2.10 -19.01 4.55
C CYS A 277 2.00 -20.53 4.39
N CYS A 278 1.20 -21.26 5.18
CA CYS A 278 1.21 -22.73 5.15
C CYS A 278 0.54 -23.31 3.88
N ARG A 279 -0.21 -22.48 3.15
CA ARG A 279 -0.80 -22.75 1.83
C ARG A 279 -1.04 -21.41 1.11
N GLU A 280 -1.38 -21.45 -0.18
CA GLU A 280 -1.79 -20.26 -0.93
C GLU A 280 -3.17 -19.79 -0.43
N ILE A 281 -3.17 -18.75 0.41
CA ILE A 281 -4.35 -18.12 1.04
C ILE A 281 -4.52 -16.70 0.53
N ASP A 282 -5.72 -16.35 0.07
CA ASP A 282 -6.04 -14.98 -0.29
C ASP A 282 -6.09 -14.09 0.95
N MET A 283 -5.17 -13.10 1.03
CA MET A 283 -5.03 -12.25 2.23
C MET A 283 -6.32 -11.48 2.54
N THR A 284 -6.92 -10.86 1.53
CA THR A 284 -8.10 -10.01 1.71
C THR A 284 -9.29 -10.84 2.22
N LEU A 285 -9.54 -11.98 1.57
CA LEU A 285 -10.65 -12.85 1.94
C LEU A 285 -10.43 -13.55 3.27
N PHE A 286 -9.21 -13.97 3.59
CA PHE A 286 -8.90 -14.60 4.88
C PHE A 286 -9.29 -13.70 6.05
N PHE A 287 -8.81 -12.44 6.04
CA PHE A 287 -9.11 -11.52 7.14
C PHE A 287 -10.59 -11.13 7.21
N ARG A 288 -11.29 -11.12 6.07
CA ARG A 288 -12.73 -10.88 6.03
C ARG A 288 -13.53 -12.06 6.60
N GLN A 289 -13.17 -13.29 6.23
CA GLN A 289 -13.82 -14.52 6.71
C GLN A 289 -13.48 -14.81 8.16
N LEU A 290 -12.29 -14.45 8.64
CA LEU A 290 -11.91 -14.61 10.03
C LEU A 290 -12.86 -13.87 10.99
N ALA A 291 -13.46 -12.76 10.53
CA ALA A 291 -14.45 -12.02 11.30
C ALA A 291 -15.73 -12.85 11.59
N GLU A 292 -16.05 -13.82 10.73
CA GLU A 292 -17.20 -14.72 10.85
C GLU A 292 -16.94 -15.90 11.80
N VAL A 293 -15.68 -16.18 12.15
CA VAL A 293 -15.34 -17.28 13.06
C VAL A 293 -15.81 -16.92 14.48
N ASN A 294 -16.82 -17.64 14.96
CA ASN A 294 -17.35 -17.50 16.30
C ASN A 294 -16.48 -18.26 17.32
N LEU A 295 -15.69 -17.49 18.08
CA LEU A 295 -14.76 -18.03 19.07
C LEU A 295 -15.40 -18.27 20.44
N ALA A 296 -16.61 -17.78 20.68
CA ALA A 296 -17.24 -17.83 22.01
C ALA A 296 -17.70 -19.25 22.39
N THR A 297 -18.20 -20.00 21.40
CA THR A 297 -18.80 -21.33 21.61
C THR A 297 -17.93 -22.49 21.13
N ALA A 298 -16.80 -22.21 20.48
CA ALA A 298 -15.90 -23.23 19.96
C ALA A 298 -14.98 -23.83 21.04
N ASP A 299 -14.59 -25.10 20.89
CA ASP A 299 -13.45 -25.70 21.57
C ASP A 299 -12.45 -26.21 20.52
N PHE A 300 -11.43 -25.40 20.25
CA PHE A 300 -10.39 -25.73 19.27
C PHE A 300 -9.43 -26.84 19.74
N SER A 301 -9.60 -27.40 20.96
CA SER A 301 -8.97 -28.67 21.31
C SER A 301 -9.54 -29.84 20.51
N THR A 302 -10.79 -29.71 20.03
CA THR A 302 -11.46 -30.72 19.22
C THR A 302 -11.18 -30.54 17.74
N GLN A 303 -11.19 -31.66 17.01
CA GLN A 303 -11.10 -31.63 15.56
C GLN A 303 -12.35 -30.98 14.93
N GLN A 304 -13.54 -31.28 15.45
CA GLN A 304 -14.81 -30.81 14.91
C GLN A 304 -14.92 -29.28 14.83
N ASP A 305 -14.58 -28.56 15.90
CA ASP A 305 -14.69 -27.09 15.87
C ASP A 305 -13.54 -26.44 15.08
N THR A 306 -12.39 -27.10 15.02
CA THR A 306 -11.29 -26.68 14.13
C THR A 306 -11.73 -26.79 12.67
N ASP A 307 -12.36 -27.92 12.28
CA ASP A 307 -12.88 -28.14 10.93
C ASP A 307 -13.93 -27.08 10.57
N LYS A 308 -14.90 -26.77 11.46
CA LYS A 308 -15.89 -25.69 11.22
C LYS A 308 -15.25 -24.33 10.95
N ALA A 309 -14.20 -23.97 11.70
CA ALA A 309 -13.50 -22.71 11.47
C ALA A 309 -12.72 -22.72 10.15
N ILE A 310 -12.11 -23.85 9.79
CA ILE A 310 -11.44 -24.03 8.50
C ILE A 310 -12.45 -23.93 7.34
N ASP A 311 -13.65 -24.48 7.50
CA ASP A 311 -14.72 -24.41 6.48
C ASP A 311 -15.11 -22.95 6.20
N ILE A 312 -15.26 -22.12 7.24
CA ILE A 312 -15.51 -20.67 7.09
C ILE A 312 -14.38 -19.97 6.32
N LEU A 313 -13.13 -20.40 6.55
CA LEU A 313 -11.94 -19.81 5.92
C LEU A 313 -11.64 -20.40 4.54
N SER A 314 -12.32 -21.47 4.14
CA SER A 314 -11.96 -22.28 2.96
C SER A 314 -12.11 -21.52 1.65
N ASP A 315 -13.03 -20.56 1.60
CA ASP A 315 -13.24 -19.69 0.45
C ASP A 315 -12.02 -18.78 0.18
N SER A 316 -11.19 -18.49 1.19
CA SER A 316 -9.92 -17.79 0.99
C SER A 316 -8.82 -18.68 0.39
N PHE A 317 -8.95 -20.01 0.39
CA PHE A 317 -7.89 -20.90 -0.09
C PHE A 317 -7.93 -21.07 -1.61
N TYR A 318 -6.78 -20.98 -2.28
CA TYR A 318 -6.72 -21.19 -3.74
C TYR A 318 -6.95 -22.66 -4.12
N LYS A 319 -6.42 -23.60 -3.33
CA LYS A 319 -6.69 -25.03 -3.50
C LYS A 319 -7.93 -25.43 -2.70
N SER A 320 -8.81 -26.25 -3.28
CA SER A 320 -9.98 -26.82 -2.57
C SER A 320 -9.67 -28.10 -1.80
N SER A 321 -8.48 -28.68 -1.97
CA SER A 321 -8.09 -29.89 -1.25
C SER A 321 -8.08 -29.67 0.26
N PRO A 322 -8.45 -30.69 1.06
CA PRO A 322 -8.33 -30.65 2.52
C PRO A 322 -6.92 -30.28 2.99
N LEU A 323 -6.81 -29.69 4.17
CA LEU A 323 -5.51 -29.44 4.80
C LEU A 323 -4.81 -30.78 5.06
N ASN A 324 -3.51 -30.84 4.80
CA ASN A 324 -2.71 -31.96 5.29
C ASN A 324 -2.53 -31.86 6.82
N LYS A 325 -2.07 -32.95 7.45
CA LYS A 325 -1.91 -33.03 8.92
C LYS A 325 -1.07 -31.88 9.49
N LYS A 326 0.00 -31.46 8.81
CA LYS A 326 0.87 -30.37 9.27
C LYS A 326 0.15 -29.03 9.23
N GLN A 327 -0.53 -28.74 8.12
CA GLN A 327 -1.32 -27.50 7.96
C GLN A 327 -2.46 -27.44 8.98
N PHE A 328 -3.17 -28.55 9.19
CA PHE A 328 -4.24 -28.63 10.18
C PHE A 328 -3.74 -28.28 11.58
N ILE A 329 -2.59 -28.83 12.00
CA ILE A 329 -1.98 -28.52 13.31
C ILE A 329 -1.61 -27.04 13.43
N ILE A 330 -1.09 -26.41 12.36
CA ILE A 330 -0.78 -24.97 12.34
C ILE A 330 -2.04 -24.15 12.60
N PHE A 331 -3.13 -24.43 11.87
CA PHE A 331 -4.43 -23.76 12.09
C PHE A 331 -4.96 -23.99 13.50
N GLN A 332 -4.97 -25.23 13.97
CA GLN A 332 -5.52 -25.58 15.28
C GLN A 332 -4.77 -24.85 16.41
N ASN A 333 -3.43 -24.85 16.38
CA ASN A 333 -2.63 -24.19 17.40
C ASN A 333 -2.87 -22.68 17.43
N TRP A 334 -2.92 -22.06 16.26
CA TRP A 334 -3.19 -20.64 16.15
C TRP A 334 -4.60 -20.27 16.62
N LEU A 335 -5.63 -21.04 16.22
CA LEU A 335 -7.02 -20.81 16.63
C LEU A 335 -7.20 -20.94 18.16
N LYS A 336 -6.52 -21.88 18.81
CA LYS A 336 -6.49 -21.99 20.28
C LYS A 336 -5.94 -20.73 20.92
N LEU A 337 -4.76 -20.27 20.48
CA LEU A 337 -4.12 -19.08 21.03
C LEU A 337 -4.96 -17.82 20.76
N TYR A 338 -5.49 -17.69 19.55
CA TYR A 338 -6.36 -16.59 19.15
C TYR A 338 -7.64 -16.55 19.98
N GLN A 339 -8.26 -17.69 20.24
CA GLN A 339 -9.43 -17.79 21.11
C GLN A 339 -9.13 -17.32 22.54
N ILE A 340 -8.00 -17.74 23.12
CA ILE A 340 -7.59 -17.32 24.47
C ILE A 340 -7.49 -15.79 24.54
N LYS A 341 -6.89 -15.17 23.52
CA LYS A 341 -6.71 -13.71 23.47
C LYS A 341 -8.01 -12.97 23.27
N ILE A 342 -8.86 -13.39 22.33
CA ILE A 342 -10.16 -12.72 22.11
C ILE A 342 -11.08 -12.83 23.33
N LYS A 343 -11.02 -13.91 24.11
CA LYS A 343 -11.79 -14.03 25.36
C LYS A 343 -11.39 -13.01 26.44
N GLN A 344 -10.22 -12.37 26.31
CA GLN A 344 -9.75 -11.30 27.20
C GLN A 344 -10.20 -9.91 26.74
N GLU A 345 -10.70 -9.79 25.50
CA GLU A 345 -11.19 -8.54 24.97
C GLU A 345 -12.61 -8.25 25.49
N PRO A 346 -12.95 -6.97 25.75
CA PRO A 346 -14.25 -6.58 26.32
C PRO A 346 -15.42 -6.68 25.32
N GLN A 347 -15.15 -7.08 24.08
CA GLN A 347 -16.08 -6.98 22.96
C GLN A 347 -16.88 -8.26 22.75
N THR A 348 -18.15 -8.11 22.37
CA THR A 348 -18.95 -9.21 21.83
C THR A 348 -18.45 -9.66 20.45
N HIS A 349 -18.83 -10.86 20.01
CA HIS A 349 -18.50 -11.35 18.68
C HIS A 349 -18.96 -10.40 17.55
N GLN A 350 -20.16 -9.80 17.69
CA GLN A 350 -20.69 -8.87 16.69
C GLN A 350 -19.92 -7.55 16.64
N GLN A 351 -19.52 -7.01 17.80
CA GLN A 351 -18.65 -5.82 17.87
C GLN A 351 -17.27 -6.10 17.26
N LYS A 352 -16.65 -7.24 17.60
CA LYS A 352 -15.39 -7.69 17.00
C LYS A 352 -15.50 -7.75 15.48
N LYS A 353 -16.55 -8.39 14.97
CA LYS A 353 -16.82 -8.51 13.53
C LYS A 353 -16.95 -7.15 12.86
N GLN A 354 -17.72 -6.22 13.44
CA GLN A 354 -17.88 -4.87 12.91
C GLN A 354 -16.54 -4.13 12.81
N GLN A 355 -15.72 -4.17 13.87
CA GLN A 355 -14.41 -3.53 13.89
C GLN A 355 -13.41 -4.16 12.90
N MET A 356 -13.36 -5.49 12.85
CA MET A 356 -12.54 -6.20 11.87
C MET A 356 -12.95 -5.79 10.45
N ASN A 357 -14.25 -5.65 10.19
CA ASN A 357 -14.78 -5.26 8.88
C ASN A 357 -14.52 -3.79 8.51
N GLN A 358 -14.21 -2.92 9.48
CA GLN A 358 -13.73 -1.56 9.23
C GLN A 358 -12.22 -1.51 8.94
N THR A 359 -11.46 -2.52 9.37
CA THR A 359 -10.01 -2.62 9.14
C THR A 359 -9.70 -3.42 7.87
N ASN A 360 -10.48 -4.46 7.60
CA ASN A 360 -10.29 -5.42 6.52
C ASN A 360 -11.29 -5.17 5.40
N PRO A 361 -10.84 -4.66 4.24
CA PRO A 361 -11.73 -4.37 3.13
C PRO A 361 -12.34 -5.67 2.57
N LEU A 362 -13.53 -5.53 2.00
CA LEU A 362 -14.18 -6.58 1.22
C LEU A 362 -13.74 -6.52 -0.24
N TYR A 363 -13.53 -5.31 -0.76
CA TYR A 363 -13.08 -5.06 -2.12
C TYR A 363 -11.72 -4.36 -2.13
N VAL A 364 -10.82 -4.87 -2.98
CA VAL A 364 -9.58 -4.19 -3.37
C VAL A 364 -9.49 -4.17 -4.90
N LEU A 365 -8.76 -3.22 -5.47
CA LEU A 365 -8.56 -3.13 -6.92
C LEU A 365 -7.59 -4.22 -7.41
N ARG A 366 -8.02 -5.48 -7.35
CA ARG A 366 -7.24 -6.62 -7.83
C ARG A 366 -6.80 -6.35 -9.27
N ASN A 367 -5.55 -6.67 -9.60
CA ASN A 367 -4.99 -6.31 -10.89
C ASN A 367 -5.77 -6.92 -12.07
N TYR A 368 -6.36 -8.12 -11.91
CA TYR A 368 -7.19 -8.72 -12.96
C TYR A 368 -8.48 -7.93 -13.24
N LEU A 369 -9.05 -7.27 -12.23
CA LEU A 369 -10.22 -6.40 -12.40
C LEU A 369 -9.85 -5.15 -13.18
N ALA A 370 -8.72 -4.53 -12.84
CA ALA A 370 -8.18 -3.41 -13.62
C ALA A 370 -7.91 -3.83 -15.07
N GLN A 371 -7.31 -5.00 -15.29
CA GLN A 371 -7.04 -5.53 -16.63
C GLN A 371 -8.32 -5.78 -17.44
N GLN A 372 -9.39 -6.30 -16.82
CA GLN A 372 -10.68 -6.46 -17.48
C GLN A 372 -11.30 -5.12 -17.88
N ALA A 373 -11.18 -4.10 -17.04
CA ALA A 373 -11.64 -2.75 -17.39
C ALA A 373 -10.84 -2.14 -18.54
N ILE A 374 -9.51 -2.34 -18.56
CA ILE A 374 -8.63 -1.88 -19.65
C ILE A 374 -9.00 -2.54 -20.97
N GLU A 375 -9.17 -3.87 -20.99
CA GLU A 375 -9.51 -4.63 -22.21
C GLU A 375 -10.87 -4.24 -22.81
N LYS A 376 -11.82 -3.80 -21.98
CA LYS A 376 -13.09 -3.23 -22.43
C LYS A 376 -12.91 -1.79 -22.95
N ALA A 377 -12.14 -0.98 -22.24
CA ALA A 377 -11.88 0.41 -22.60
C ALA A 377 -11.13 0.54 -23.93
N GLU A 378 -10.22 -0.38 -24.24
CA GLU A 378 -9.53 -0.49 -25.54
C GLU A 378 -10.50 -0.75 -26.71
N LYS A 379 -11.68 -1.30 -26.43
CA LYS A 379 -12.76 -1.54 -27.40
C LYS A 379 -13.82 -0.42 -27.38
N GLY A 380 -13.58 0.65 -26.62
CA GLY A 380 -14.50 1.78 -26.47
C GLY A 380 -15.60 1.57 -25.42
N ASP A 381 -15.57 0.49 -24.64
CA ASP A 381 -16.51 0.27 -23.53
C ASP A 381 -15.90 0.68 -22.18
N TYR A 382 -16.35 1.82 -21.64
CA TYR A 382 -15.87 2.37 -20.38
C TYR A 382 -16.76 2.01 -19.16
N ALA A 383 -17.81 1.19 -19.33
CA ALA A 383 -18.77 0.90 -18.26
C ALA A 383 -18.14 0.19 -17.05
N GLU A 384 -17.14 -0.67 -17.29
CA GLU A 384 -16.44 -1.39 -16.23
C GLU A 384 -15.59 -0.45 -15.36
N ILE A 385 -14.99 0.59 -15.94
CA ILE A 385 -14.25 1.62 -15.18
C ILE A 385 -15.19 2.32 -14.19
N ASN A 386 -16.38 2.72 -14.66
CA ASN A 386 -17.38 3.36 -13.82
C ASN A 386 -17.91 2.42 -12.72
N THR A 387 -18.11 1.14 -13.06
CA THR A 387 -18.52 0.13 -12.09
C THR A 387 -17.48 -0.03 -10.99
N LEU A 388 -16.20 -0.21 -11.34
CA LEU A 388 -15.11 -0.32 -10.38
C LEU A 388 -14.95 0.95 -9.55
N LEU A 389 -15.01 2.12 -10.17
CA LEU A 389 -14.89 3.39 -9.45
C LEU A 389 -15.98 3.53 -8.39
N ASN A 390 -17.24 3.20 -8.72
CA ASN A 390 -18.35 3.28 -7.76
C ASN A 390 -18.26 2.21 -6.66
N LEU A 391 -17.89 0.98 -7.02
CA LEU A 391 -17.65 -0.11 -6.08
C LEU A 391 -16.62 0.31 -5.02
N LEU A 392 -15.50 0.86 -5.47
CA LEU A 392 -14.36 1.21 -4.63
C LEU A 392 -14.61 2.39 -3.70
N LYS A 393 -15.74 3.12 -3.84
CA LYS A 393 -16.12 4.19 -2.89
C LYS A 393 -16.46 3.65 -1.49
N ASN A 394 -16.97 2.42 -1.42
CA ASN A 394 -17.35 1.76 -0.17
C ASN A 394 -16.69 0.36 -0.10
N PRO A 395 -15.35 0.29 0.01
CA PRO A 395 -14.61 -0.97 -0.15
C PRO A 395 -14.79 -1.93 1.04
N TYR A 396 -15.34 -1.45 2.16
CA TYR A 396 -15.54 -2.21 3.40
C TYR A 396 -16.94 -2.82 3.55
N GLU A 397 -17.90 -2.36 2.75
CA GLU A 397 -19.31 -2.71 2.87
C GLU A 397 -19.74 -3.66 1.75
N ALA A 398 -20.56 -4.67 2.07
CA ALA A 398 -21.14 -5.52 1.03
C ALA A 398 -22.12 -4.70 0.18
N GLN A 399 -22.08 -4.91 -1.13
CA GLN A 399 -22.89 -4.16 -2.10
C GLN A 399 -23.70 -5.16 -2.93
N PRO A 400 -25.04 -5.07 -2.96
CA PRO A 400 -25.88 -6.02 -3.70
C PRO A 400 -25.51 -6.09 -5.19
N GLY A 401 -25.33 -7.30 -5.73
CA GLY A 401 -25.00 -7.51 -7.14
C GLY A 401 -23.51 -7.34 -7.49
N MET A 402 -22.66 -7.10 -6.48
CA MET A 402 -21.22 -6.92 -6.64
C MET A 402 -20.39 -8.12 -6.15
N GLU A 403 -21.03 -9.27 -5.91
CA GLU A 403 -20.42 -10.49 -5.36
C GLU A 403 -19.28 -11.01 -6.24
N ARG A 404 -19.33 -10.75 -7.55
CA ARG A 404 -18.27 -11.12 -8.50
C ARG A 404 -16.92 -10.41 -8.23
N TYR A 405 -16.95 -9.26 -7.57
CA TYR A 405 -15.75 -8.49 -7.23
C TYR A 405 -15.11 -8.90 -5.90
N GLN A 406 -15.77 -9.79 -5.15
CA GLN A 406 -15.28 -10.38 -3.90
C GLN A 406 -14.55 -11.71 -4.16
N GLN A 407 -14.29 -12.05 -5.42
CA GLN A 407 -13.71 -13.34 -5.77
C GLN A 407 -12.19 -13.30 -5.73
N LYS A 408 -11.59 -14.46 -5.42
CA LYS A 408 -10.16 -14.73 -5.60
C LYS A 408 -9.72 -14.42 -7.02
N ARG A 409 -8.42 -14.30 -7.23
CA ARG A 409 -7.86 -14.28 -8.57
C ARG A 409 -8.28 -15.55 -9.33
N PRO A 410 -8.86 -15.45 -10.53
CA PRO A 410 -9.08 -16.61 -11.37
C PRO A 410 -7.75 -17.14 -11.94
N GLU A 411 -7.66 -18.45 -12.18
CA GLU A 411 -6.41 -19.10 -12.61
C GLU A 411 -5.82 -18.53 -13.93
N TRP A 412 -6.67 -18.11 -14.87
CA TRP A 412 -6.22 -17.48 -16.12
C TRP A 412 -5.41 -16.20 -15.88
N ALA A 413 -5.63 -15.52 -14.76
CA ALA A 413 -4.94 -14.27 -14.42
C ALA A 413 -3.59 -14.50 -13.74
N ARG A 414 -3.25 -15.74 -13.30
CA ARG A 414 -2.02 -16.02 -12.53
C ARG A 414 -0.75 -15.67 -13.30
N HIS A 415 -0.75 -15.84 -14.61
CA HIS A 415 0.43 -15.58 -15.46
C HIS A 415 0.15 -14.52 -16.55
N LYS A 416 -0.98 -13.83 -16.48
CA LYS A 416 -1.36 -12.84 -17.48
C LYS A 416 -0.67 -11.51 -17.19
N ALA A 417 -0.05 -10.95 -18.24
CA ALA A 417 0.42 -9.58 -18.27
C ALA A 417 -0.67 -8.60 -17.80
N GLY A 418 -0.32 -7.63 -16.97
CA GLY A 418 -1.30 -6.69 -16.44
C GLY A 418 -2.05 -7.17 -15.19
N CYS A 419 -2.02 -8.49 -14.91
CA CYS A 419 -2.61 -9.10 -13.72
C CYS A 419 -1.53 -9.36 -12.64
N SER A 420 -0.67 -10.34 -12.85
CA SER A 420 0.34 -10.74 -11.86
C SER A 420 1.74 -10.18 -12.12
N MET A 421 1.97 -9.70 -13.34
CA MET A 421 3.24 -9.17 -13.82
C MET A 421 3.01 -7.83 -14.50
N LEU A 422 3.68 -6.80 -14.01
CA LEU A 422 3.55 -5.43 -14.47
C LEU A 422 4.92 -4.80 -14.70
N SER A 423 4.96 -3.90 -15.66
CA SER A 423 6.14 -3.15 -16.04
C SER A 423 5.94 -1.65 -15.80
N CYS A 424 7.04 -0.93 -15.62
CA CYS A 424 7.08 0.53 -15.52
C CYS A 424 6.76 1.25 -16.85
N SER A 425 6.64 0.52 -17.97
CA SER A 425 6.32 1.10 -19.28
C SER A 425 4.93 1.75 -19.26
N SER A 426 4.95 3.08 -19.12
CA SER A 426 3.77 3.95 -18.98
C SER A 426 3.38 4.60 -20.28
#